data_AF-A0A9R0WSY4-F1
#
_entry.id   AF-A0A9R0WSY4-F1
#
_cell.length_a   1.000
_cell.length_b   1.000
_cell.length_c   1.000
_cell.angle_alpha   90.00
_cell.angle_beta   90.00
_cell.angle_gamma   90.00
#
_symmetry.space_group_name_H-M   'P 1'
#
loop_
_entity.id
_entity.type
_entity.pdbx_description
1 polymer ?
#
loop_
_entity_poly.entity_id
_entity_poly.type
_entity_poly.pdbx_seq_one_letter_code
_entity_poly.pdbx_strand_id
1 'polypeptide(L)'
;MTNEKLQQHFNQHVFKMEQEEYTRDEIDWSYVEFVDNQDVLDLIEKKPGGIIALLDEACMFPKSTHETFAQKMYQTYKSHKRFSKPKLARTAFTINHYAGDVTYQADYFLDKNKDYVVAEHQALLNSSRCSFVANLFPPLPEESSKQSKFSSIGTRFKQQLQALMETLSTTEPHYIRCVKPNTVLKPGIFENDNVLNQLRCGGVLEAIRISCAGYPTKRTFDEFIDRFGVLAPELVDSSDEKTACAAICDKMGLKGYQIGKTKVFLRAGQMAELDARRAEVLANAVRLIQRRIRTHLMRKEFVSLKKASIQTQKFWRARLARKLFEHMRRVAAAITIQKHTRTHSAWKAYLQIYRSSITIQTGLRAMAARKEHRFRRETKATIIIQTRWRQHKAYVAYKLQKRASLILQCSWRGRVARKELRKLKMKQEIMVHLKKPKTSWKRELRNSHGD
;
A
#
# COMPACT_ATOMS: atom_id res chain seq x y z
N MET A 1 -40.42 56.57 1.72
CA MET A 1 -40.65 56.17 3.13
C MET A 1 -39.86 54.91 3.49
N THR A 2 -40.15 53.72 2.96
CA THR A 2 -39.41 52.48 3.31
C THR A 2 -37.90 52.61 3.17
N ASN A 3 -37.42 53.14 2.04
CA ASN A 3 -35.99 53.34 1.83
C ASN A 3 -35.35 54.28 2.85
N GLU A 4 -36.07 55.33 3.28
CA GLU A 4 -35.60 56.23 4.34
C GLU A 4 -35.50 55.50 5.69
N LYS A 5 -36.50 54.67 6.01
CA LYS A 5 -36.54 53.91 7.27
C LYS A 5 -35.44 52.85 7.33
N LEU A 6 -35.21 52.14 6.23
CA LEU A 6 -34.10 51.19 6.10
C LEU A 6 -32.74 51.90 6.17
N GLN A 7 -32.61 53.08 5.56
CA GLN A 7 -31.39 53.88 5.67
C GLN A 7 -31.16 54.39 7.09
N GLN A 8 -32.21 54.77 7.81
CA GLN A 8 -32.11 55.19 9.22
C GLN A 8 -31.69 54.02 10.11
N HIS A 9 -32.24 52.83 9.90
CA HIS A 9 -31.79 51.62 10.60
C HIS A 9 -30.35 51.26 10.28
N PHE A 10 -29.94 51.40 9.02
CA PHE A 10 -28.53 51.27 8.64
C PHE A 10 -27.65 52.27 9.38
N ASN A 11 -28.01 53.56 9.38
CA ASN A 11 -27.25 54.60 10.07
C ASN A 11 -27.18 54.35 11.58
N GLN A 12 -28.28 53.94 12.20
CA GLN A 12 -28.35 53.64 13.62
C GLN A 12 -27.52 52.41 13.98
N HIS A 13 -27.60 51.34 13.19
CA HIS A 13 -26.88 50.10 13.46
C HIS A 13 -25.39 50.21 13.18
N VAL A 14 -25.02 50.80 12.04
CA VAL A 14 -23.62 50.89 11.62
C VAL A 14 -22.90 52.01 12.36
N PHE A 15 -23.54 53.15 12.62
CA PHE A 15 -22.84 54.30 13.20
C PHE A 15 -23.12 54.46 14.68
N LYS A 16 -24.40 54.57 15.07
CA LYS A 16 -24.74 54.92 16.46
C LYS A 16 -24.41 53.79 17.44
N MET A 17 -24.83 52.56 17.14
CA MET A 17 -24.56 51.42 18.02
C MET A 17 -23.06 51.09 18.11
N GLU A 18 -22.31 51.27 17.02
CA GLU A 18 -20.86 51.04 17.03
C GLU A 18 -20.14 52.07 17.92
N GLN A 19 -20.50 53.34 17.84
CA GLN A 19 -19.95 54.40 18.67
C GLN A 19 -20.34 54.26 20.16
N GLU A 20 -21.58 53.85 20.44
CA GLU A 20 -22.03 53.55 21.80
C GLU A 20 -21.25 52.38 22.41
N GLU A 21 -20.90 51.38 21.61
CA GLU A 21 -20.07 50.26 22.05
C GLU A 21 -18.63 50.68 22.34
N TYR A 22 -18.03 51.50 21.47
CA TYR A 22 -16.70 52.05 21.71
C TYR A 22 -16.64 52.89 22.99
N THR A 23 -17.69 53.66 23.25
CA THR A 23 -17.84 54.43 24.51
C THR A 23 -17.98 53.50 25.72
N ARG A 24 -18.76 52.44 25.60
CA ARG A 24 -19.01 51.47 26.68
C ARG A 24 -17.76 50.68 27.07
N ASP A 25 -16.96 50.29 26.08
CA ASP A 25 -15.70 49.56 26.28
C ASP A 25 -14.50 50.48 26.55
N GLU A 26 -14.69 51.80 26.61
CA GLU A 26 -13.68 52.82 26.91
C GLU A 26 -12.41 52.74 26.04
N ILE A 27 -12.60 52.51 24.74
CA ILE A 27 -11.48 52.50 23.79
C ILE A 27 -11.12 53.92 23.35
N ASP A 28 -9.89 54.11 22.86
CA ASP A 28 -9.47 55.38 22.25
C ASP A 28 -10.03 55.48 20.81
N TRP A 29 -11.06 56.32 20.64
CA TRP A 29 -11.74 56.56 19.38
C TRP A 29 -12.17 58.02 19.23
N SER A 30 -12.28 58.49 17.99
CA SER A 30 -12.75 59.84 17.66
C SER A 30 -14.17 59.82 17.12
N TYR A 31 -15.03 60.71 17.60
CA TYR A 31 -16.41 60.87 17.09
C TYR A 31 -16.41 61.10 15.57
N VAL A 32 -17.12 60.26 14.83
CA VAL A 32 -17.31 60.45 13.39
C VAL A 32 -18.70 60.97 13.13
N GLU A 33 -18.76 62.22 12.66
CA GLU A 33 -19.99 62.85 12.24
C GLU A 33 -20.55 62.14 10.99
N PHE A 34 -21.83 61.78 11.05
CA PHE A 34 -22.58 61.18 9.95
C PHE A 34 -23.87 61.96 9.70
N VAL A 35 -24.38 61.88 8.47
CA VAL A 35 -25.62 62.56 8.08
C VAL A 35 -26.81 61.72 8.52
N ASP A 36 -27.52 62.18 9.56
CA ASP A 36 -28.77 61.58 10.00
C ASP A 36 -29.93 62.00 9.09
N ASN A 37 -30.84 61.06 8.81
CA ASN A 37 -32.06 61.27 8.02
C ASN A 37 -33.35 61.20 8.87
N GLN A 38 -33.21 61.20 10.20
CA GLN A 38 -34.34 61.26 11.13
C GLN A 38 -35.25 62.47 10.89
N ASP A 39 -34.70 63.60 10.43
CA ASP A 39 -35.46 64.81 10.12
C ASP A 39 -36.47 64.64 8.97
N VAL A 40 -36.11 63.87 7.93
CA VAL A 40 -37.01 63.50 6.82
C VAL A 40 -38.07 62.49 7.29
N LEU A 41 -37.68 61.54 8.13
CA LEU A 41 -38.62 60.56 8.68
C LEU A 41 -39.66 61.23 9.59
N ASP A 42 -39.23 62.15 10.45
CA ASP A 42 -40.12 62.94 11.29
C ASP A 42 -41.10 63.76 10.46
N LEU A 43 -40.64 64.39 9.38
CA LEU A 43 -41.52 65.10 8.45
C LEU A 43 -42.64 64.19 7.91
N ILE A 44 -42.33 62.94 7.57
CA ILE A 44 -43.31 62.02 6.97
C ILE A 44 -44.21 61.37 8.04
N GLU A 45 -43.63 60.92 9.16
CA GLU A 45 -44.25 59.98 10.10
C GLU A 45 -44.74 60.58 11.42
N LYS A 46 -44.20 61.72 11.87
CA LYS A 46 -44.46 62.26 13.21
C LYS A 46 -45.94 62.51 13.46
N LYS A 47 -46.45 62.14 14.65
CA LYS A 47 -47.82 62.46 15.09
C LYS A 47 -47.75 63.36 16.33
N PRO A 48 -48.43 64.52 16.37
CA PRO A 48 -49.15 65.18 15.28
C PRO A 48 -48.20 65.91 14.30
N GLY A 49 -48.68 66.22 13.09
CA GLY A 49 -48.02 67.16 12.17
C GLY A 49 -47.06 66.57 11.13
N GLY A 50 -47.00 65.24 10.94
CA GLY A 50 -46.32 64.60 9.81
C GLY A 50 -47.23 64.51 8.57
N ILE A 51 -46.63 64.30 7.39
CA ILE A 51 -47.35 64.30 6.10
C ILE A 51 -48.49 63.26 6.09
N ILE A 52 -48.25 62.06 6.62
CA ILE A 52 -49.29 61.01 6.68
C ILE A 52 -50.44 61.43 7.60
N ALA A 53 -50.14 62.08 8.72
CA ALA A 53 -51.17 62.55 9.65
C ALA A 53 -52.04 63.66 9.02
N LEU A 54 -51.42 64.60 8.30
CA LEU A 54 -52.15 65.64 7.57
C LEU A 54 -53.00 65.07 6.42
N LEU A 55 -52.50 64.03 5.76
CA LEU A 55 -53.24 63.33 4.71
C LEU A 55 -54.45 62.59 5.28
N ASP A 56 -54.28 61.92 6.42
CA ASP A 56 -55.36 61.22 7.12
C ASP A 56 -56.44 62.20 7.60
N GLU A 57 -56.03 63.34 8.18
CA GLU A 57 -56.96 64.44 8.52
C GLU A 57 -57.73 64.90 7.28
N ALA A 58 -57.04 65.21 6.18
CA ALA A 58 -57.68 65.67 4.96
C ALA A 58 -58.65 64.63 4.37
N CYS A 59 -58.35 63.33 4.49
CA CYS A 59 -59.24 62.26 4.04
C CYS A 59 -60.55 62.16 4.85
N MET A 60 -60.53 62.52 6.13
CA MET A 60 -61.71 62.51 7.00
C MET A 60 -62.67 63.69 6.73
N PHE A 61 -62.19 64.77 6.10
CA PHE A 61 -63.00 65.94 5.78
C PHE A 61 -63.63 65.83 4.37
N PRO A 62 -64.97 65.78 4.25
CA PRO A 62 -65.64 65.53 2.96
C PRO A 62 -65.39 66.56 1.86
N LYS A 63 -65.08 67.82 2.24
CA LYS A 63 -64.82 68.92 1.30
C LYS A 63 -63.33 69.09 0.94
N SER A 64 -62.44 68.28 1.50
CA SER A 64 -61.01 68.39 1.20
C SER A 64 -60.71 67.86 -0.19
N THR A 65 -60.03 68.67 -0.99
CA THR A 65 -59.46 68.28 -2.29
C THR A 65 -57.94 68.23 -2.22
N HIS A 66 -57.31 67.65 -3.24
CA HIS A 66 -55.85 67.54 -3.32
C HIS A 66 -55.17 68.92 -3.35
N GLU A 67 -55.82 69.95 -3.91
CA GLU A 67 -55.35 71.34 -3.85
C GLU A 67 -55.38 71.89 -2.43
N THR A 68 -56.47 71.68 -1.67
CA THR A 68 -56.56 72.12 -0.27
C THR A 68 -55.54 71.40 0.61
N PHE A 69 -55.27 70.12 0.33
CA PHE A 69 -54.21 69.36 0.99
C PHE A 69 -52.82 69.93 0.69
N ALA A 70 -52.50 70.19 -0.58
CA ALA A 70 -51.23 70.80 -0.98
C ALA A 70 -51.04 72.19 -0.35
N GLN A 71 -52.09 73.01 -0.29
CA GLN A 71 -52.03 74.31 0.39
C GLN A 71 -51.76 74.17 1.89
N LYS A 72 -52.42 73.23 2.57
CA LYS A 72 -52.18 72.94 4.00
C LYS A 72 -50.72 72.53 4.22
N MET A 73 -50.17 71.65 3.38
CA MET A 73 -48.76 71.25 3.41
C MET A 73 -47.81 72.45 3.26
N TYR A 74 -48.06 73.36 2.31
CA TYR A 74 -47.24 74.55 2.12
C TYR A 74 -47.26 75.51 3.31
N GLN A 75 -48.41 75.61 4.00
CA GLN A 75 -48.54 76.44 5.19
C GLN A 75 -47.82 75.81 6.38
N THR A 76 -47.98 74.51 6.59
CA THR A 76 -47.40 73.79 7.73
C THR A 76 -45.88 73.65 7.62
N TYR A 77 -45.34 73.38 6.43
CA TYR A 77 -43.91 73.06 6.25
C TYR A 77 -43.09 74.16 5.58
N LYS A 78 -43.60 75.40 5.53
CA LYS A 78 -42.93 76.53 4.83
C LYS A 78 -41.47 76.74 5.24
N SER A 79 -41.15 76.51 6.52
CA SER A 79 -39.81 76.70 7.10
C SER A 79 -39.02 75.40 7.28
N HIS A 80 -39.57 74.25 6.86
CA HIS A 80 -38.92 72.95 7.08
C HIS A 80 -37.81 72.72 6.04
N LYS A 81 -36.58 72.46 6.49
CA LYS A 81 -35.40 72.29 5.61
C LYS A 81 -35.56 71.21 4.53
N ARG A 82 -36.35 70.18 4.82
CA ARG A 82 -36.57 69.02 3.94
C ARG A 82 -37.82 69.11 3.05
N PHE A 83 -38.52 70.24 3.07
CA PHE A 83 -39.73 70.46 2.30
C PHE A 83 -39.57 71.70 1.41
N SER A 84 -39.88 71.56 0.13
CA SER A 84 -39.85 72.69 -0.80
C SER A 84 -41.07 72.71 -1.71
N LYS A 85 -41.52 73.93 -2.05
CA LYS A 85 -42.62 74.16 -2.98
C LYS A 85 -42.06 74.39 -4.40
N PRO A 86 -42.44 73.58 -5.41
CA PRO A 86 -42.11 73.85 -6.80
C PRO A 86 -42.64 75.21 -7.25
N LYS A 87 -41.84 75.96 -8.03
CA LYS A 87 -42.21 77.33 -8.45
C LYS A 87 -43.44 77.38 -9.36
N LEU A 88 -43.60 76.39 -10.23
CA LEU A 88 -44.62 76.38 -11.30
C LEU A 88 -45.85 75.54 -10.98
N ALA A 89 -45.74 74.54 -10.10
CA ALA A 89 -46.83 73.61 -9.83
C ALA A 89 -47.67 74.06 -8.63
N ARG A 90 -49.00 74.03 -8.79
CA ARG A 90 -49.95 74.42 -7.73
C ARG A 90 -50.29 73.28 -6.77
N THR A 91 -50.16 72.03 -7.22
CA THR A 91 -50.54 70.81 -6.47
C THR A 91 -49.38 69.85 -6.21
N ALA A 92 -48.14 70.24 -6.51
CA ALA A 92 -46.98 69.39 -6.29
C ALA A 92 -46.12 69.87 -5.12
N PHE A 93 -45.45 68.97 -4.41
CA PHE A 93 -44.51 69.30 -3.34
C PHE A 93 -43.25 68.47 -3.48
N THR A 94 -42.13 69.01 -3.03
CA THR A 94 -40.83 68.35 -3.12
C THR A 94 -40.33 68.00 -1.73
N ILE A 95 -39.94 66.74 -1.55
CA ILE A 95 -39.28 66.27 -0.33
C ILE A 95 -37.81 66.02 -0.68
N ASN A 96 -36.92 66.57 0.15
CA ASN A 96 -35.48 66.40 0.00
C ASN A 96 -35.07 65.11 0.72
N HIS A 97 -35.12 63.99 0.01
CA HIS A 97 -34.75 62.66 0.54
C HIS A 97 -33.24 62.51 0.69
N TYR A 98 -32.83 61.46 1.41
CA TYR A 98 -31.40 61.09 1.51
C TYR A 98 -30.76 60.82 0.13
N ALA A 99 -31.57 60.30 -0.81
CA ALA A 99 -31.14 59.98 -2.16
C ALA A 99 -31.34 61.11 -3.19
N GLY A 100 -31.72 62.31 -2.74
CA GLY A 100 -31.97 63.47 -3.57
C GLY A 100 -33.43 63.93 -3.54
N ASP A 101 -33.71 65.03 -4.25
CA ASP A 101 -35.02 65.69 -4.20
C ASP A 101 -36.05 64.97 -5.07
N VAL A 102 -37.21 64.65 -4.50
CA VAL A 102 -38.31 64.01 -5.22
C VAL A 102 -39.54 64.89 -5.17
N THR A 103 -40.09 65.19 -6.35
CA THR A 103 -41.32 65.98 -6.48
C THR A 103 -42.51 65.06 -6.65
N TYR A 104 -43.49 65.18 -5.74
CA TYR A 104 -44.73 64.42 -5.72
C TYR A 104 -45.88 65.29 -6.20
N GLN A 105 -46.72 64.75 -7.08
CA GLN A 105 -48.01 65.36 -7.44
C GLN A 105 -49.06 64.91 -6.43
N ALA A 106 -49.76 65.85 -5.79
CA ALA A 106 -50.79 65.53 -4.80
C ALA A 106 -52.08 64.98 -5.41
N ASP A 107 -52.21 65.03 -6.74
CA ASP A 107 -53.38 64.52 -7.47
C ASP A 107 -53.65 63.06 -7.07
N TYR A 108 -54.90 62.75 -6.74
CA TYR A 108 -55.37 61.44 -6.26
C TYR A 108 -54.75 60.92 -4.94
N PHE A 109 -53.96 61.71 -4.19
CA PHE A 109 -53.43 61.26 -2.89
C PHE A 109 -54.55 60.89 -1.91
N LEU A 110 -55.59 61.72 -1.83
CA LEU A 110 -56.73 61.50 -0.93
C LEU A 110 -57.49 60.23 -1.31
N ASP A 111 -57.78 60.04 -2.60
CA ASP A 111 -58.54 58.87 -3.07
C ASP A 111 -57.77 57.58 -2.88
N LYS A 112 -56.45 57.60 -3.19
CA LYS A 112 -55.56 56.45 -2.95
C LYS A 112 -55.42 56.13 -1.47
N ASN A 113 -55.41 57.13 -0.58
CA ASN A 113 -55.20 56.89 0.85
C ASN A 113 -56.45 56.40 1.59
N LYS A 114 -57.65 56.67 1.07
CA LYS A 114 -58.93 56.30 1.69
C LYS A 114 -59.23 54.80 1.75
N ASP A 115 -58.55 53.98 0.94
CA ASP A 115 -58.69 52.51 0.91
C ASP A 115 -60.14 52.01 1.04
N TYR A 116 -61.04 52.61 0.27
CA TYR A 116 -62.48 52.43 0.51
C TYR A 116 -62.93 51.03 0.07
N VAL A 117 -63.01 50.11 1.04
CA VAL A 117 -63.64 48.80 0.89
C VAL A 117 -65.04 48.87 1.47
N VAL A 118 -66.05 48.74 0.61
CA VAL A 118 -67.47 48.70 0.98
C VAL A 118 -67.71 47.41 1.77
N ALA A 119 -68.16 47.53 3.01
CA ALA A 119 -68.37 46.38 3.91
C ALA A 119 -69.40 45.38 3.34
N GLU A 120 -70.41 45.89 2.62
CA GLU A 120 -71.43 45.10 1.94
C GLU A 120 -70.84 44.25 0.81
N HIS A 121 -69.85 44.77 0.07
CA HIS A 121 -69.14 44.00 -0.96
C HIS A 121 -68.30 42.88 -0.32
N GLN A 122 -67.64 43.17 0.80
CA GLN A 122 -66.87 42.15 1.54
C GLN A 122 -67.79 41.04 2.07
N ALA A 123 -68.95 41.40 2.64
CA ALA A 123 -69.95 40.45 3.11
C ALA A 123 -70.51 39.58 1.97
N LEU A 124 -70.79 40.18 0.81
CA LEU A 124 -71.25 39.46 -0.38
C LEU A 124 -70.19 38.45 -0.87
N LEU A 125 -68.93 38.86 -0.97
CA LEU A 125 -67.83 37.99 -1.40
C LEU A 125 -67.56 36.87 -0.40
N ASN A 126 -67.69 37.15 0.90
CA ASN A 126 -67.61 36.15 1.97
C ASN A 126 -68.74 35.12 1.87
N SER A 127 -69.95 35.54 1.48
CA SER A 127 -71.12 34.67 1.27
C SER A 127 -71.04 33.76 0.03
N SER A 128 -69.95 33.85 -0.73
CA SER A 128 -69.77 33.08 -1.95
C SER A 128 -69.78 31.57 -1.69
N ARG A 129 -70.43 30.82 -2.57
CA ARG A 129 -70.42 29.34 -2.54
C ARG A 129 -69.05 28.76 -2.90
N CYS A 130 -68.16 29.56 -3.50
CA CYS A 130 -66.79 29.15 -3.79
C CYS A 130 -65.93 29.36 -2.54
N SER A 131 -65.45 28.25 -1.95
CA SER A 131 -64.60 28.29 -0.76
C SER A 131 -63.35 29.15 -0.93
N PHE A 132 -62.74 29.13 -2.12
CA PHE A 132 -61.59 29.98 -2.43
C PHE A 132 -61.93 31.47 -2.31
N VAL A 133 -63.06 31.91 -2.88
CA VAL A 133 -63.48 33.32 -2.84
C VAL A 133 -63.89 33.74 -1.43
N ALA A 134 -64.65 32.89 -0.72
CA ALA A 134 -65.05 33.17 0.66
C ALA A 134 -63.83 33.35 1.59
N ASN A 135 -62.80 32.52 1.40
CA ASN A 135 -61.58 32.56 2.21
C ASN A 135 -60.69 33.79 1.94
N LEU A 136 -60.79 34.44 0.76
CA LEU A 136 -60.04 35.67 0.46
C LEU A 136 -60.56 36.89 1.24
N PHE A 137 -61.82 36.85 1.67
CA PHE A 137 -62.50 37.97 2.33
C PHE A 137 -63.09 37.52 3.68
N PRO A 138 -62.26 37.25 4.70
CA PRO A 138 -62.75 36.83 6.01
C PRO A 138 -63.61 37.93 6.67
N PRO A 139 -64.54 37.56 7.57
CA PRO A 139 -65.33 38.52 8.33
C PRO A 139 -64.43 39.38 9.22
N LEU A 140 -64.76 40.67 9.34
CA LEU A 140 -64.05 41.59 10.22
C LEU A 140 -64.30 41.20 11.70
N PRO A 141 -63.30 41.31 12.60
CA PRO A 141 -63.47 41.03 14.02
C PRO A 141 -64.55 41.94 14.66
N GLU A 142 -65.48 41.37 15.43
CA GLU A 142 -66.64 42.09 16.02
C GLU A 142 -66.26 43.23 16.99
N GLU A 143 -65.01 43.27 17.48
CA GLU A 143 -64.52 44.29 18.43
C GLU A 143 -64.28 45.67 17.82
N SER A 144 -64.30 45.85 16.49
CA SER A 144 -64.11 47.16 15.86
C SER A 144 -65.35 48.07 15.87
N SER A 145 -66.45 47.65 16.51
CA SER A 145 -67.75 48.34 16.49
C SER A 145 -67.85 49.62 17.35
N LYS A 146 -66.83 49.96 18.16
CA LYS A 146 -66.90 51.13 19.07
C LYS A 146 -65.84 52.23 18.88
N GLN A 147 -64.91 52.10 17.95
CA GLN A 147 -64.04 53.22 17.53
C GLN A 147 -63.87 53.21 16.02
N SER A 148 -64.71 53.97 15.32
CA SER A 148 -64.52 54.34 13.92
C SER A 148 -63.30 55.26 13.78
N LYS A 149 -62.10 54.71 13.99
CA LYS A 149 -60.85 55.37 13.63
C LYS A 149 -60.65 55.10 12.16
N PHE A 150 -60.83 56.13 11.34
CA PHE A 150 -60.46 56.12 9.93
C PHE A 150 -59.09 55.44 9.76
N SER A 151 -59.06 54.32 9.03
CA SER A 151 -57.87 53.50 8.83
C SER A 151 -57.41 53.70 7.40
N SER A 152 -56.39 54.53 7.21
CA SER A 152 -55.84 54.83 5.89
C SER A 152 -54.76 53.85 5.45
N ILE A 153 -54.48 53.79 4.14
CA ILE A 153 -53.33 53.04 3.62
C ILE A 153 -52.04 53.55 4.26
N GLY A 154 -51.86 54.87 4.36
CA GLY A 154 -50.65 55.47 4.93
C GLY A 154 -50.39 55.04 6.38
N THR A 155 -51.43 55.04 7.24
CA THR A 155 -51.28 54.59 8.63
C THR A 155 -51.07 53.07 8.71
N ARG A 156 -51.77 52.25 7.92
CA ARG A 156 -51.55 50.78 7.87
C ARG A 156 -50.14 50.43 7.42
N PHE A 157 -49.68 51.06 6.34
CA PHE A 157 -48.34 50.87 5.81
C PHE A 157 -47.27 51.28 6.83
N LYS A 158 -47.48 52.40 7.54
CA LYS A 158 -46.59 52.82 8.62
C LYS A 158 -46.49 51.76 9.72
N GLN A 159 -47.62 51.22 10.17
CA GLN A 159 -47.64 50.19 11.22
C GLN A 159 -46.94 48.89 10.78
N GLN A 160 -47.19 48.44 9.55
CA GLN A 160 -46.53 47.27 8.98
C GLN A 160 -45.02 47.48 8.85
N LEU A 161 -44.59 48.66 8.38
CA LEU A 161 -43.18 48.99 8.28
C LEU A 161 -42.52 49.04 9.67
N GLN A 162 -43.18 49.62 10.67
CA GLN A 162 -42.67 49.66 12.04
C GLN A 162 -42.48 48.25 12.62
N ALA A 163 -43.45 47.35 12.46
CA ALA A 163 -43.35 45.96 12.89
C ALA A 163 -42.21 45.21 12.18
N LEU A 164 -41.99 45.47 10.89
CA LEU A 164 -40.85 44.95 10.15
C LEU A 164 -39.52 45.47 10.74
N MET A 165 -39.40 46.76 11.01
CA MET A 165 -38.18 47.34 11.59
C MET A 165 -37.88 46.79 12.99
N GLU A 166 -38.90 46.57 13.82
CA GLU A 166 -38.75 45.93 15.13
C GLU A 166 -38.23 44.50 14.98
N THR A 167 -38.76 43.74 14.02
CA THR A 167 -38.28 42.38 13.72
C THR A 167 -36.83 42.39 13.25
N LEU A 168 -36.44 43.35 12.40
CA LEU A 168 -35.06 43.46 11.92
C LEU A 168 -34.09 43.84 13.05
N SER A 169 -34.51 44.70 13.98
CA SER A 169 -33.68 45.18 15.08
C SER A 169 -33.28 44.11 16.11
N THR A 170 -33.99 42.98 16.15
CA THR A 170 -33.65 41.84 17.03
C THR A 170 -32.64 40.88 16.39
N THR A 171 -32.30 41.08 15.12
CA THR A 171 -31.39 40.21 14.35
C THR A 171 -30.06 40.91 14.08
N GLU A 172 -29.04 40.15 13.67
CA GLU A 172 -27.79 40.71 13.14
C GLU A 172 -27.95 41.03 11.64
N PRO A 173 -27.94 42.32 11.24
CA PRO A 173 -28.21 42.71 9.87
C PRO A 173 -26.96 42.59 9.00
N HIS A 174 -27.14 41.96 7.83
CA HIS A 174 -26.15 41.97 6.76
C HIS A 174 -26.67 42.80 5.58
N TYR A 175 -25.89 43.78 5.15
CA TYR A 175 -26.31 44.73 4.11
C TYR A 175 -25.72 44.39 2.74
N ILE A 176 -26.59 44.23 1.74
CA ILE A 176 -26.21 44.09 0.33
C ILE A 176 -26.70 45.35 -0.40
N ARG A 177 -25.77 46.13 -0.97
CA ARG A 177 -26.09 47.36 -1.72
C ARG A 177 -25.99 47.09 -3.21
N CYS A 178 -27.14 47.06 -3.87
CA CYS A 178 -27.21 46.90 -5.32
C CYS A 178 -26.94 48.25 -6.01
N VAL A 179 -26.06 48.26 -7.00
CA VAL A 179 -25.69 49.46 -7.78
C VAL A 179 -26.11 49.26 -9.23
N LYS A 180 -26.83 50.22 -9.79
CA LYS A 180 -27.23 50.24 -11.20
C LYS A 180 -26.09 50.86 -12.03
N PRO A 181 -25.40 50.09 -12.90
CA PRO A 181 -24.21 50.58 -13.59
C PRO A 181 -24.52 51.57 -14.71
N ASN A 182 -25.71 51.50 -15.31
CA ASN A 182 -26.14 52.42 -16.36
C ASN A 182 -27.67 52.49 -16.42
N THR A 183 -28.20 53.61 -16.92
CA THR A 183 -29.64 53.83 -17.10
C THR A 183 -30.24 53.05 -18.26
N VAL A 184 -29.43 52.74 -19.29
CA VAL A 184 -29.83 52.08 -20.54
C VAL A 184 -30.03 50.57 -20.44
N LEU A 185 -29.80 49.97 -19.26
CA LEU A 185 -29.97 48.55 -18.97
C LEU A 185 -29.13 47.61 -19.86
N LYS A 186 -27.92 48.02 -20.24
CA LYS A 186 -27.01 47.22 -21.09
C LYS A 186 -25.80 46.68 -20.32
N PRO A 187 -25.33 45.46 -20.61
CA PRO A 187 -24.08 44.96 -20.03
C PRO A 187 -22.87 45.76 -20.58
N GLY A 188 -21.80 45.84 -19.78
CA GLY A 188 -20.52 46.45 -20.19
C GLY A 188 -20.49 47.99 -20.23
N ILE A 189 -21.57 48.67 -19.88
CA ILE A 189 -21.64 50.13 -19.79
C ILE A 189 -21.62 50.55 -18.32
N PHE A 190 -20.70 51.44 -17.96
CA PHE A 190 -20.55 51.97 -16.61
C PHE A 190 -20.59 53.51 -16.62
N GLU A 191 -21.64 54.08 -16.07
CA GLU A 191 -21.86 55.52 -15.95
C GLU A 191 -21.28 56.01 -14.61
N ASN A 192 -20.06 56.53 -14.63
CA ASN A 192 -19.32 56.94 -13.43
C ASN A 192 -20.13 57.89 -12.52
N ASP A 193 -20.72 58.95 -13.07
CA ASP A 193 -21.44 59.94 -12.27
C ASP A 193 -22.69 59.38 -11.60
N ASN A 194 -23.42 58.53 -12.33
CA ASN A 194 -24.63 57.89 -11.82
C ASN A 194 -24.30 56.88 -10.71
N VAL A 195 -23.26 56.06 -10.92
CA VAL A 195 -22.79 55.11 -9.92
C VAL A 195 -22.23 55.85 -8.70
N LEU A 196 -21.44 56.90 -8.88
CA LEU A 196 -20.91 57.70 -7.78
C LEU A 196 -22.02 58.35 -6.97
N ASN A 197 -23.05 58.88 -7.63
CA ASN A 197 -24.20 59.44 -6.95
C ASN A 197 -24.96 58.37 -6.15
N GLN A 198 -25.14 57.17 -6.69
CA GLN A 198 -25.73 56.05 -5.95
C GLN A 198 -24.90 55.63 -4.74
N LEU A 199 -23.56 55.65 -4.82
CA LEU A 199 -22.68 55.32 -3.70
C LEU A 199 -22.74 56.37 -2.58
N ARG A 200 -22.84 57.65 -2.94
CA ARG A 200 -23.04 58.77 -1.99
C ARG A 200 -24.42 58.70 -1.34
N CYS A 201 -25.47 58.62 -2.14
CA CYS A 201 -26.84 58.50 -1.65
C CYS A 201 -27.02 57.24 -0.80
N GLY A 202 -26.46 56.10 -1.20
CA GLY A 202 -26.54 54.85 -0.45
C GLY A 202 -25.75 54.82 0.87
N GLY A 203 -25.02 55.89 1.20
CA GLY A 203 -24.17 55.98 2.41
C GLY A 203 -23.00 55.01 2.41
N VAL A 204 -22.61 54.48 1.25
CA VAL A 204 -21.55 53.46 1.13
C VAL A 204 -20.19 54.08 1.42
N LEU A 205 -19.94 55.30 0.92
CA LEU A 205 -18.67 55.99 1.13
C LEU A 205 -18.47 56.38 2.60
N GLU A 206 -19.54 56.86 3.25
CA GLU A 206 -19.55 57.20 4.67
C GLU A 206 -19.35 55.96 5.53
N ALA A 207 -19.97 54.84 5.16
CA ALA A 207 -19.79 53.55 5.82
C ALA A 207 -18.34 53.05 5.74
N ILE A 208 -17.74 53.08 4.54
CA ILE A 208 -16.33 52.70 4.36
C ILE A 208 -15.42 53.60 5.20
N ARG A 209 -15.66 54.92 5.19
CA ARG A 209 -14.87 55.88 5.95
C ARG A 209 -14.88 55.54 7.45
N ILE A 210 -16.05 55.22 8.00
CA ILE A 210 -16.20 54.86 9.41
C ILE A 210 -15.57 53.50 9.71
N SER A 211 -15.80 52.49 8.88
CA SER A 211 -15.17 51.18 9.05
C SER A 211 -13.64 51.22 8.95
N CYS A 212 -13.08 52.10 8.12
CA CYS A 212 -11.62 52.30 8.03
C CYS A 212 -11.06 53.10 9.23
N ALA A 213 -11.80 54.11 9.71
CA ALA A 213 -11.39 54.92 10.85
C ALA A 213 -11.61 54.21 12.21
N GLY A 214 -12.53 53.24 12.26
CA GLY A 214 -12.86 52.44 13.44
C GLY A 214 -12.19 51.07 13.47
N TYR A 215 -12.82 50.16 14.21
CA TYR A 215 -12.39 48.79 14.49
C TYR A 215 -13.49 47.82 14.03
N PRO A 216 -13.53 47.47 12.73
CA PRO A 216 -14.64 46.73 12.15
C PRO A 216 -14.74 45.29 12.66
N THR A 217 -13.68 44.77 13.29
CA THR A 217 -13.69 43.42 13.87
C THR A 217 -13.53 43.50 15.38
N LYS A 218 -14.47 42.91 16.10
CA LYS A 218 -14.49 42.86 17.57
C LYS A 218 -14.85 41.45 18.05
N ARG A 219 -14.19 41.00 19.11
CA ARG A 219 -14.41 39.67 19.72
C ARG A 219 -14.30 39.78 21.23
N THR A 220 -15.09 39.00 21.95
CA THR A 220 -14.88 38.83 23.40
C THR A 220 -13.53 38.19 23.67
N PHE A 221 -12.99 38.38 24.86
CA PHE A 221 -11.69 37.82 25.21
C PHE A 221 -11.69 36.29 25.12
N ASP A 222 -12.75 35.64 25.62
CA ASP A 222 -12.96 34.18 25.50
C ASP A 222 -12.85 33.68 24.06
N GLU A 223 -13.63 34.27 23.14
CA GLU A 223 -13.64 33.86 21.73
C GLU A 223 -12.30 34.10 21.05
N PHE A 224 -11.61 35.18 21.43
CA PHE A 224 -10.30 35.52 20.88
C PHE A 224 -9.23 34.54 21.35
N ILE A 225 -9.22 34.19 22.64
CA ILE A 225 -8.25 33.25 23.24
C ILE A 225 -8.52 31.83 22.75
N ASP A 226 -9.76 31.36 22.72
CA ASP A 226 -10.10 30.03 22.21
C ASP A 226 -9.62 29.85 20.76
N ARG A 227 -9.81 30.89 19.93
CA ARG A 227 -9.40 30.84 18.53
C ARG A 227 -7.89 30.99 18.33
N PHE A 228 -7.27 31.97 18.98
CA PHE A 228 -5.88 32.38 18.71
C PHE A 228 -4.87 32.01 19.78
N GLY A 229 -5.27 31.35 20.87
CA GLY A 229 -4.38 30.88 21.93
C GLY A 229 -3.28 29.95 21.42
N VAL A 230 -3.52 29.23 20.32
CA VAL A 230 -2.50 28.41 19.64
C VAL A 230 -1.30 29.22 19.10
N LEU A 231 -1.46 30.52 18.86
CA LEU A 231 -0.37 31.43 18.45
C LEU A 231 0.54 31.81 19.62
N ALA A 232 0.03 31.69 20.85
CA ALA A 232 0.76 32.02 22.07
C ALA A 232 0.48 30.99 23.17
N PRO A 233 0.90 29.72 22.98
CA PRO A 233 0.61 28.63 23.94
C PRO A 233 1.23 28.86 25.33
N GLU A 234 2.24 29.72 25.43
CA GLU A 234 2.90 30.13 26.69
C GLU A 234 2.00 30.98 27.60
N LEU A 235 0.93 31.57 27.04
CA LEU A 235 0.11 32.59 27.70
C LEU A 235 -1.32 32.08 27.99
N VAL A 236 -1.62 30.81 27.73
CA VAL A 236 -2.95 30.22 27.92
C VAL A 236 -3.29 30.02 29.42
N ASP A 237 -2.28 29.95 30.30
CA ASP A 237 -2.44 29.78 31.75
C ASP A 237 -2.47 31.12 32.54
N SER A 238 -2.43 32.28 31.86
CA SER A 238 -2.54 33.56 32.57
C SER A 238 -3.98 33.79 33.05
N SER A 239 -4.16 34.05 34.35
CA SER A 239 -5.47 34.30 34.98
C SER A 239 -6.19 35.56 34.47
N ASP A 240 -5.54 36.37 33.64
CA ASP A 240 -6.11 37.61 33.09
C ASP A 240 -6.21 37.53 31.56
N GLU A 241 -7.44 37.40 31.08
CA GLU A 241 -7.78 37.30 29.66
C GLU A 241 -7.38 38.55 28.87
N LYS A 242 -7.38 39.72 29.52
CA LYS A 242 -7.05 41.00 28.88
C LYS A 242 -5.57 41.05 28.48
N THR A 243 -4.70 40.68 29.41
CA THR A 243 -3.25 40.61 29.15
C THR A 243 -2.91 39.49 28.18
N ALA A 244 -3.60 38.35 28.23
CA ALA A 244 -3.43 37.28 27.24
C ALA A 244 -3.74 37.76 25.81
N CYS A 245 -4.87 38.47 25.61
CA CYS A 245 -5.25 39.01 24.32
C CYS A 245 -4.25 40.05 23.80
N ALA A 246 -3.80 40.97 24.66
CA ALA A 246 -2.79 41.97 24.29
C ALA A 246 -1.47 41.31 23.90
N ALA A 247 -1.01 40.32 24.68
CA ALA A 247 0.23 39.62 24.42
C ALA A 247 0.19 38.81 23.10
N ILE A 248 -0.95 38.21 22.74
CA ILE A 248 -1.13 37.58 21.42
C ILE A 248 -0.98 38.63 20.31
N CYS A 249 -1.63 39.79 20.44
CA CYS A 249 -1.57 40.85 19.44
C CYS A 249 -0.13 41.41 19.27
N ASP A 250 0.56 41.63 20.39
CA ASP A 250 1.95 42.13 20.40
C ASP A 250 2.93 41.10 19.84
N LYS A 251 2.80 39.81 20.20
CA LYS A 251 3.64 38.73 19.66
C LYS A 251 3.47 38.60 18.14
N MET A 252 2.28 38.87 17.62
CA MET A 252 1.99 38.88 16.19
C MET A 252 2.36 40.20 15.50
N GLY A 253 2.76 41.23 16.25
CA GLY A 253 3.19 42.53 15.70
C GLY A 253 2.05 43.38 15.16
N LEU A 254 0.82 43.17 15.63
CA LEU A 254 -0.34 43.97 15.21
C LEU A 254 -0.21 45.41 15.70
N LYS A 255 -0.50 46.38 14.82
CA LYS A 255 -0.44 47.81 15.14
C LYS A 255 -1.82 48.44 15.19
N GLY A 256 -2.04 49.32 16.16
CA GLY A 256 -3.28 50.10 16.26
C GLY A 256 -4.52 49.25 16.52
N TYR A 257 -4.37 48.12 17.21
CA TYR A 257 -5.47 47.41 17.87
C TYR A 257 -5.81 48.11 19.19
N GLN A 258 -7.01 47.86 19.73
CA GLN A 258 -7.43 48.38 21.03
C GLN A 258 -7.98 47.24 21.89
N ILE A 259 -7.75 47.33 23.20
CA ILE A 259 -8.27 46.38 24.18
C ILE A 259 -9.25 47.10 25.08
N GLY A 260 -10.54 46.77 24.92
CA GLY A 260 -11.63 47.35 25.70
C GLY A 260 -11.73 46.77 27.11
N LYS A 261 -12.93 46.89 27.70
CA LYS A 261 -13.28 46.26 28.97
C LYS A 261 -13.67 44.80 28.82
N THR A 262 -14.36 44.46 27.73
CA THR A 262 -14.91 43.11 27.52
C THR A 262 -14.45 42.45 26.22
N LYS A 263 -13.85 43.23 25.30
CA LYS A 263 -13.57 42.82 23.93
C LYS A 263 -12.24 43.34 23.42
N VAL A 264 -11.69 42.62 22.44
CA VAL A 264 -10.57 43.04 21.59
C VAL A 264 -11.13 43.69 20.32
N PHE A 265 -10.58 44.84 19.95
CA PHE A 265 -10.96 45.62 18.78
C PHE A 265 -9.80 45.65 17.78
N LEU A 266 -10.04 45.15 16.57
CA LEU A 266 -9.05 44.99 15.51
C LEU A 266 -9.40 45.87 14.31
N ARG A 267 -8.35 46.37 13.64
CA ARG A 267 -8.45 47.07 12.36
C ARG A 267 -8.78 46.11 11.22
N ALA A 268 -9.27 46.67 10.12
CA ALA A 268 -9.54 45.92 8.90
C ALA A 268 -8.30 45.10 8.47
N GLY A 269 -8.51 43.82 8.16
CA GLY A 269 -7.45 42.90 7.71
C GLY A 269 -6.66 42.20 8.82
N GLN A 270 -6.62 42.72 10.05
CA GLN A 270 -5.83 42.11 11.14
C GLN A 270 -6.35 40.73 11.56
N MET A 271 -7.68 40.54 11.57
CA MET A 271 -8.28 39.23 11.82
C MET A 271 -7.83 38.20 10.78
N ALA A 272 -7.76 38.58 9.49
CA ALA A 272 -7.31 37.70 8.42
C ALA A 272 -5.80 37.39 8.55
N GLU A 273 -5.00 38.35 9.00
CA GLU A 273 -3.58 38.13 9.30
C GLU A 273 -3.39 37.10 10.44
N LEU A 274 -4.14 37.26 11.55
CA LEU A 274 -4.13 36.29 12.65
C LEU A 274 -4.58 34.90 12.20
N ASP A 275 -5.65 34.80 11.40
CA ASP A 275 -6.13 33.53 10.85
C ASP A 275 -5.08 32.87 9.93
N ALA A 276 -4.37 33.65 9.11
CA ALA A 276 -3.30 33.14 8.25
C ALA A 276 -2.15 32.55 9.08
N ARG A 277 -1.71 33.27 10.13
CA ARG A 277 -0.69 32.77 11.08
C ARG A 277 -1.15 31.51 11.80
N ARG A 278 -2.41 31.48 12.24
CA ARG A 278 -3.01 30.32 12.91
C ARG A 278 -3.01 29.11 12.00
N ALA A 279 -3.40 29.28 10.74
CA ALA A 279 -3.39 28.22 9.73
C ALA A 279 -1.98 27.66 9.52
N GLU A 280 -0.94 28.49 9.53
CA GLU A 280 0.46 28.07 9.40
C GLU A 280 0.90 27.19 10.58
N VAL A 281 0.63 27.61 11.82
CA VAL A 281 0.97 26.85 13.04
C VAL A 281 0.25 25.50 13.05
N LEU A 282 -1.05 25.50 12.77
CA LEU A 282 -1.85 24.26 12.71
C LEU A 282 -1.36 23.33 11.61
N ALA A 283 -1.03 23.86 10.42
CA ALA A 283 -0.49 23.05 9.33
C ALA A 283 0.84 22.38 9.72
N ASN A 284 1.71 23.06 10.47
CA ASN A 284 2.96 22.48 10.96
C ASN A 284 2.72 21.36 11.98
N ALA A 285 1.81 21.56 12.93
CA ALA A 285 1.43 20.53 13.89
C ALA A 285 0.85 19.28 13.18
N VAL A 286 -0.05 19.50 12.21
CA VAL A 286 -0.63 18.43 11.39
C VAL A 286 0.45 17.68 10.61
N ARG A 287 1.42 18.38 9.99
CA ARG A 287 2.55 17.74 9.28
C ARG A 287 3.38 16.85 10.21
N LEU A 288 3.64 17.28 11.45
CA LEU A 288 4.39 16.48 12.42
C LEU A 288 3.65 15.19 12.78
N ILE A 289 2.36 15.29 13.09
CA ILE A 289 1.50 14.15 13.42
C ILE A 289 1.44 13.18 12.23
N GLN A 290 1.14 13.70 11.03
CA GLN A 290 1.08 12.91 9.80
C GLN A 290 2.41 12.20 9.52
N ARG A 291 3.55 12.89 9.68
CA ARG A 291 4.89 12.30 9.51
C ARG A 291 5.09 11.10 10.45
N ARG A 292 4.72 11.24 11.73
CA ARG A 292 4.87 10.18 12.72
C ARG A 292 3.99 8.98 12.40
N ILE A 293 2.73 9.21 12.05
CA ILE A 293 1.77 8.16 11.69
C ILE A 293 2.24 7.42 10.43
N ARG A 294 2.59 8.15 9.36
CA ARG A 294 3.09 7.55 8.11
C ARG A 294 4.34 6.70 8.37
N THR A 295 5.28 7.20 9.18
CA THR A 295 6.47 6.44 9.57
C THR A 295 6.12 5.16 10.32
N HIS A 296 5.15 5.22 11.25
CA HIS A 296 4.69 4.07 11.99
C HIS A 296 4.06 3.00 11.09
N LEU A 297 3.16 3.42 10.19
CA LEU A 297 2.50 2.52 9.23
C LEU A 297 3.51 1.84 8.31
N MET A 298 4.42 2.61 7.69
CA MET A 298 5.46 2.07 6.82
C MET A 298 6.41 1.13 7.55
N ARG A 299 6.77 1.44 8.82
CA ARG A 299 7.61 0.56 9.63
C ARG A 299 6.90 -0.77 9.93
N LYS A 300 5.60 -0.73 10.25
CA LYS A 300 4.79 -1.93 10.51
C LYS A 300 4.78 -2.86 9.28
N GLU A 301 4.53 -2.30 8.11
CA GLU A 301 4.54 -3.04 6.84
C GLU A 301 5.93 -3.60 6.52
N PHE A 302 6.98 -2.78 6.62
CA PHE A 302 8.36 -3.21 6.38
C PHE A 302 8.77 -4.38 7.29
N VAL A 303 8.44 -4.32 8.59
CA VAL A 303 8.75 -5.39 9.54
C VAL A 303 8.04 -6.70 9.15
N SER A 304 6.77 -6.61 8.71
CA SER A 304 6.01 -7.77 8.21
C SER A 304 6.68 -8.39 6.97
N LEU A 305 7.01 -7.55 5.98
CA LEU A 305 7.65 -7.98 4.73
C LEU A 305 9.04 -8.59 4.98
N LYS A 306 9.83 -8.00 5.90
CA LYS A 306 11.14 -8.51 6.30
C LYS A 306 11.02 -9.90 6.92
N LYS A 307 10.04 -10.13 7.80
CA LYS A 307 9.80 -11.47 8.41
C LYS A 307 9.44 -12.50 7.34
N ALA A 308 8.54 -12.17 6.41
CA ALA A 308 8.16 -13.06 5.31
C ALA A 308 9.37 -13.38 4.41
N SER A 309 10.18 -12.37 4.07
CA SER A 309 11.38 -12.54 3.26
C SER A 309 12.41 -13.47 3.92
N ILE A 310 12.68 -13.30 5.22
CA ILE A 310 13.60 -14.16 5.98
C ILE A 310 13.08 -15.61 6.00
N GLN A 311 11.77 -15.81 6.18
CA GLN A 311 11.17 -17.15 6.18
C GLN A 311 11.33 -17.85 4.82
N THR A 312 11.07 -17.12 3.72
CA THR A 312 11.27 -17.61 2.36
C THR A 312 12.74 -17.95 2.09
N GLN A 313 13.67 -17.06 2.47
CA GLN A 313 15.11 -17.29 2.32
C GLN A 313 15.57 -18.52 3.13
N LYS A 314 15.08 -18.70 4.36
CA LYS A 314 15.37 -19.88 5.19
C LYS A 314 14.94 -21.17 4.49
N PHE A 315 13.73 -21.19 3.93
CA PHE A 315 13.22 -22.35 3.19
C PHE A 315 14.09 -22.68 1.96
N TRP A 316 14.45 -21.66 1.18
CA TRP A 316 15.30 -21.83 -0.01
C TRP A 316 16.70 -22.32 0.33
N ARG A 317 17.34 -21.76 1.36
CA ARG A 317 18.65 -22.25 1.84
C ARG A 317 18.58 -23.73 2.24
N ALA A 318 17.54 -24.13 2.97
CA ALA A 318 17.35 -25.53 3.36
C ALA A 318 17.05 -26.46 2.17
N ARG A 319 16.29 -26.00 1.17
CA ARG A 319 16.05 -26.73 -0.09
C ARG A 319 17.34 -26.96 -0.86
N LEU A 320 18.17 -25.92 -1.00
CA LEU A 320 19.45 -26.01 -1.70
C LEU A 320 20.39 -27.00 -1.02
N ALA A 321 20.53 -26.92 0.31
CA ALA A 321 21.33 -27.86 1.09
C ALA A 321 20.86 -29.31 0.93
N ARG A 322 19.53 -29.56 0.98
CA ARG A 322 18.97 -30.90 0.76
C ARG A 322 19.26 -31.43 -0.65
N LYS A 323 19.12 -30.59 -1.68
CA LYS A 323 19.43 -30.98 -3.07
C LYS A 323 20.91 -31.33 -3.26
N LEU A 324 21.81 -30.56 -2.66
CA LEU A 324 23.25 -30.84 -2.67
C LEU A 324 23.55 -32.16 -1.96
N PHE A 325 22.98 -32.38 -0.77
CA PHE A 325 23.15 -33.62 -0.03
C PHE A 325 22.61 -34.84 -0.79
N GLU A 326 21.44 -34.75 -1.41
CA GLU A 326 20.90 -35.82 -2.26
C GLU A 326 21.82 -36.15 -3.44
N HIS A 327 22.41 -35.14 -4.08
CA HIS A 327 23.38 -35.34 -5.14
C HIS A 327 24.63 -36.07 -4.63
N MET A 328 25.22 -35.61 -3.52
CA MET A 328 26.36 -36.27 -2.88
C MET A 328 26.04 -37.72 -2.50
N ARG A 329 24.84 -37.97 -1.95
CA ARG A 329 24.39 -39.32 -1.59
C ARG A 329 24.25 -40.22 -2.81
N ARG A 330 23.73 -39.71 -3.92
CA ARG A 330 23.65 -40.46 -5.21
C ARG A 330 25.03 -40.77 -5.76
N VAL A 331 25.96 -39.82 -5.73
CA VAL A 331 27.34 -40.01 -6.19
C VAL A 331 28.05 -41.05 -5.32
N ALA A 332 27.95 -40.95 -3.99
CA ALA A 332 28.55 -41.93 -3.07
C ALA A 332 27.98 -43.35 -3.27
N ALA A 333 26.67 -43.47 -3.46
CA ALA A 333 26.03 -44.75 -3.79
C ALA A 333 26.53 -45.31 -5.12
N ALA A 334 26.62 -44.47 -6.17
CA ALA A 334 27.15 -44.88 -7.47
C ALA A 334 28.61 -45.38 -7.38
N ILE A 335 29.47 -44.65 -6.66
CA ILE A 335 30.86 -45.05 -6.42
C ILE A 335 30.92 -46.38 -5.65
N THR A 336 30.05 -46.58 -4.66
CA THR A 336 30.00 -47.82 -3.86
C THR A 336 29.61 -49.02 -4.73
N ILE A 337 28.57 -48.87 -5.55
CA ILE A 337 28.15 -49.90 -6.52
C ILE A 337 29.28 -50.19 -7.49
N GLN A 338 29.85 -49.17 -8.13
CA GLN A 338 30.98 -49.32 -9.06
C GLN A 338 32.18 -50.02 -8.42
N LYS A 339 32.52 -49.67 -7.17
CA LYS A 339 33.58 -50.32 -6.39
C LYS A 339 33.30 -51.81 -6.23
N HIS A 340 32.11 -52.19 -5.76
CA HIS A 340 31.75 -53.60 -5.58
C HIS A 340 31.74 -54.37 -6.89
N THR A 341 31.20 -53.80 -7.98
CA THR A 341 31.20 -54.43 -9.30
C THR A 341 32.61 -54.64 -9.83
N ARG A 342 33.51 -53.65 -9.70
CA ARG A 342 34.92 -53.77 -10.11
C ARG A 342 35.64 -54.84 -9.29
N THR A 343 35.48 -54.83 -7.97
CA THR A 343 36.08 -55.85 -7.08
C THR A 343 35.57 -57.25 -7.43
N HIS A 344 34.26 -57.43 -7.63
CA HIS A 344 33.68 -58.73 -7.97
C HIS A 344 34.19 -59.23 -9.33
N SER A 345 34.28 -58.36 -10.33
CA SER A 345 34.80 -58.69 -11.66
C SER A 345 36.28 -59.12 -11.60
N ALA A 346 37.11 -58.39 -10.86
CA ALA A 346 38.51 -58.72 -10.66
C ALA A 346 38.68 -60.05 -9.90
N TRP A 347 37.90 -60.27 -8.84
CA TRP A 347 37.91 -61.53 -8.09
C TRP A 347 37.50 -62.73 -8.97
N LYS A 348 36.48 -62.57 -9.81
CA LYS A 348 36.06 -63.62 -10.76
C LYS A 348 37.16 -63.94 -11.77
N ALA A 349 37.84 -62.93 -12.31
CA ALA A 349 38.97 -63.11 -13.23
C ALA A 349 40.15 -63.82 -12.55
N TYR A 350 40.52 -63.41 -11.33
CA TYR A 350 41.55 -64.08 -10.53
C TYR A 350 41.19 -65.55 -10.27
N LEU A 351 39.94 -65.81 -9.84
CA LEU A 351 39.48 -67.16 -9.53
C LEU A 351 39.52 -68.06 -10.77
N GLN A 352 39.23 -67.53 -11.95
CA GLN A 352 39.36 -68.25 -13.21
C GLN A 352 40.81 -68.66 -13.47
N ILE A 353 41.76 -67.73 -13.36
CA ILE A 353 43.19 -68.00 -13.54
C ILE A 353 43.67 -69.02 -12.49
N TYR A 354 43.28 -68.85 -11.22
CA TYR A 354 43.64 -69.74 -10.13
C TYR A 354 43.13 -71.16 -10.38
N ARG A 355 41.86 -71.33 -10.79
CA ARG A 355 41.28 -72.63 -11.14
C ARG A 355 42.02 -73.26 -12.33
N SER A 356 42.26 -72.51 -13.39
CA SER A 356 43.03 -72.98 -14.55
C SER A 356 44.44 -73.43 -14.16
N SER A 357 45.13 -72.68 -13.30
CA SER A 357 46.46 -73.04 -12.78
C SER A 357 46.41 -74.35 -12.00
N ILE A 358 45.44 -74.54 -11.09
CA ILE A 358 45.26 -75.81 -10.36
C ILE A 358 45.00 -76.97 -11.33
N THR A 359 44.15 -76.77 -12.35
CA THR A 359 43.88 -77.82 -13.35
C THR A 359 45.15 -78.21 -14.11
N ILE A 360 45.97 -77.23 -14.53
CA ILE A 360 47.24 -77.49 -15.21
C ILE A 360 48.22 -78.21 -14.26
N GLN A 361 48.38 -77.73 -13.03
CA GLN A 361 49.29 -78.31 -12.04
C GLN A 361 48.90 -79.74 -11.67
N THR A 362 47.61 -80.02 -11.47
CA THR A 362 47.11 -81.37 -11.20
C THR A 362 47.34 -82.29 -12.40
N GLY A 363 47.13 -81.79 -13.63
CA GLY A 363 47.46 -82.48 -14.87
C GLY A 363 48.96 -82.81 -15.00
N LEU A 364 49.85 -81.84 -14.74
CA LEU A 364 51.31 -82.01 -14.76
C LEU A 364 51.78 -83.02 -13.71
N ARG A 365 51.29 -82.93 -12.47
CA ARG A 365 51.60 -83.90 -11.40
C ARG A 365 51.17 -85.32 -11.80
N ALA A 366 49.98 -85.47 -12.38
CA ALA A 366 49.50 -86.76 -12.87
C ALA A 366 50.36 -87.28 -14.04
N MET A 367 50.81 -86.43 -14.95
CA MET A 367 51.73 -86.82 -16.04
C MET A 367 53.10 -87.25 -15.52
N ALA A 368 53.68 -86.51 -14.56
CA ALA A 368 54.95 -86.88 -13.93
C ALA A 368 54.85 -88.25 -13.24
N ALA A 369 53.78 -88.49 -12.46
CA ALA A 369 53.52 -89.77 -11.82
C ALA A 369 53.36 -90.91 -12.85
N ARG A 370 52.66 -90.66 -13.98
CA ARG A 370 52.54 -91.64 -15.07
C ARG A 370 53.86 -91.92 -15.78
N LYS A 371 54.72 -90.91 -15.98
CA LYS A 371 56.05 -91.06 -16.59
C LYS A 371 56.96 -91.91 -15.69
N GLU A 372 56.99 -91.60 -14.40
CA GLU A 372 57.71 -92.37 -13.38
C GLU A 372 57.23 -93.84 -13.36
N HIS A 373 55.92 -94.07 -13.36
CA HIS A 373 55.35 -95.41 -13.41
C HIS A 373 55.75 -96.16 -14.70
N ARG A 374 55.76 -95.49 -15.86
CA ARG A 374 56.20 -96.07 -17.13
C ARG A 374 57.68 -96.48 -17.09
N PHE A 375 58.55 -95.59 -16.59
CA PHE A 375 59.97 -95.88 -16.42
C PHE A 375 60.21 -97.07 -15.49
N ARG A 376 59.47 -97.17 -14.38
CA ARG A 376 59.50 -98.36 -13.50
C ARG A 376 59.07 -99.63 -14.21
N ARG A 377 58.01 -99.57 -15.04
CA ARG A 377 57.55 -100.73 -15.84
C ARG A 377 58.61 -101.16 -16.86
N GLU A 378 59.20 -100.22 -17.59
CA GLU A 378 60.29 -100.48 -18.55
C GLU A 378 61.51 -101.09 -17.86
N THR A 379 61.93 -100.51 -16.73
CA THR A 379 63.04 -101.04 -15.92
C THR A 379 62.74 -102.45 -15.44
N LYS A 380 61.53 -102.72 -14.94
CA LYS A 380 61.10 -104.07 -14.53
C LYS A 380 61.14 -105.05 -15.70
N ALA A 381 60.68 -104.66 -16.88
CA ALA A 381 60.75 -105.49 -18.09
C ALA A 381 62.22 -105.78 -18.48
N THR A 382 63.09 -104.77 -18.46
CA THR A 382 64.53 -104.93 -18.71
C THR A 382 65.19 -105.90 -17.73
N ILE A 383 64.89 -105.78 -16.43
CA ILE A 383 65.39 -106.71 -15.39
C ILE A 383 64.94 -108.15 -15.70
N ILE A 384 63.67 -108.35 -16.10
CA ILE A 384 63.15 -109.68 -16.49
C ILE A 384 63.90 -110.25 -17.71
N ILE A 385 64.16 -109.43 -18.72
CA ILE A 385 64.91 -109.86 -19.92
C ILE A 385 66.35 -110.23 -19.54
N GLN A 386 67.04 -109.37 -18.78
CA GLN A 386 68.41 -109.60 -18.34
C GLN A 386 68.54 -110.86 -17.46
N THR A 387 67.60 -111.07 -16.54
CA THR A 387 67.58 -112.29 -15.69
C THR A 387 67.34 -113.55 -16.51
N ARG A 388 66.39 -113.54 -17.45
CA ARG A 388 66.18 -114.67 -18.39
C ARG A 388 67.41 -114.96 -19.24
N TRP A 389 68.09 -113.93 -19.74
CA TRP A 389 69.32 -114.10 -20.53
C TRP A 389 70.45 -114.68 -19.67
N ARG A 390 70.65 -114.20 -18.44
CA ARG A 390 71.66 -114.74 -17.50
C ARG A 390 71.38 -116.20 -17.18
N GLN A 391 70.10 -116.56 -16.94
CA GLN A 391 69.67 -117.94 -16.73
C GLN A 391 69.97 -118.80 -17.97
N HIS A 392 69.67 -118.31 -19.17
CA HIS A 392 69.95 -119.02 -20.42
C HIS A 392 71.46 -119.24 -20.62
N LYS A 393 72.29 -118.22 -20.37
CA LYS A 393 73.76 -118.34 -20.44
C LYS A 393 74.30 -119.42 -19.49
N ALA A 394 73.82 -119.43 -18.24
CA ALA A 394 74.18 -120.45 -17.26
C ALA A 394 73.72 -121.86 -17.70
N TYR A 395 72.51 -121.96 -18.25
CA TYR A 395 71.97 -123.21 -18.80
C TYR A 395 72.81 -123.75 -19.97
N VAL A 396 73.23 -122.89 -20.89
CA VAL A 396 74.12 -123.26 -22.01
C VAL A 396 75.47 -123.77 -21.50
N ALA A 397 76.09 -123.07 -20.54
CA ALA A 397 77.35 -123.48 -19.93
C ALA A 397 77.24 -124.85 -19.23
N TYR A 398 76.18 -125.08 -18.46
CA TYR A 398 75.89 -126.38 -17.84
C TYR A 398 75.75 -127.50 -18.89
N LYS A 399 75.02 -127.26 -19.98
CA LYS A 399 74.81 -128.25 -21.05
C LYS A 399 76.13 -128.63 -21.73
N LEU A 400 77.01 -127.66 -21.96
CA LEU A 400 78.36 -127.87 -22.51
C LEU A 400 79.21 -128.71 -21.55
N GLN A 401 79.23 -128.35 -20.26
CA GLN A 401 79.97 -129.07 -19.23
C GLN A 401 79.46 -130.52 -19.07
N LYS A 402 78.14 -130.73 -19.09
CA LYS A 402 77.53 -132.07 -19.09
C LYS A 402 77.98 -132.91 -20.29
N ARG A 403 78.01 -132.31 -21.50
CA ARG A 403 78.48 -132.98 -22.72
C ARG A 403 79.97 -133.34 -22.62
N ALA A 404 80.81 -132.44 -22.13
CA ALA A 404 82.23 -132.69 -21.90
C ALA A 404 82.46 -133.82 -20.89
N SER A 405 81.75 -133.81 -19.75
CA SER A 405 81.82 -134.88 -18.75
C SER A 405 81.39 -136.23 -19.31
N LEU A 406 80.32 -136.29 -20.13
CA LEU A 406 79.89 -137.54 -20.78
C LEU A 406 80.96 -138.09 -21.73
N ILE A 407 81.58 -137.23 -22.55
CA ILE A 407 82.67 -137.62 -23.45
C ILE A 407 83.86 -138.17 -22.65
N LEU A 408 84.24 -137.49 -21.56
CA LEU A 408 85.34 -137.90 -20.69
C LEU A 408 85.06 -139.25 -20.02
N GLN A 409 83.84 -139.45 -19.51
CA GLN A 409 83.39 -140.71 -18.91
C GLN A 409 83.40 -141.85 -19.92
N CYS A 410 82.92 -141.63 -21.15
CA CYS A 410 82.96 -142.63 -22.23
C CYS A 410 84.40 -143.00 -22.59
N SER A 411 85.29 -142.01 -22.71
CA SER A 411 86.72 -142.23 -23.02
C SER A 411 87.44 -142.99 -21.90
N TRP A 412 87.15 -142.66 -20.64
CA TRP A 412 87.68 -143.37 -19.47
C TRP A 412 87.21 -144.83 -19.41
N ARG A 413 85.91 -145.09 -19.62
CA ARG A 413 85.36 -146.45 -19.70
C ARG A 413 86.03 -147.27 -20.82
N GLY A 414 86.25 -146.65 -21.98
CA GLY A 414 87.02 -147.27 -23.08
C GLY A 414 88.49 -147.56 -22.73
N ARG A 415 89.13 -146.70 -21.92
CA ARG A 415 90.52 -146.92 -21.44
C ARG A 415 90.62 -148.09 -20.46
N VAL A 416 89.64 -148.24 -19.56
CA VAL A 416 89.57 -149.36 -18.60
C VAL A 416 89.39 -150.70 -19.34
N ALA A 417 88.46 -150.78 -20.30
CA ALA A 417 88.25 -151.98 -21.10
C ALA A 417 89.52 -152.40 -21.89
N ARG A 418 90.27 -151.43 -22.45
CA ARG A 418 91.57 -151.69 -23.09
C ARG A 418 92.64 -152.20 -22.13
N LYS A 419 92.60 -151.78 -20.85
CA LYS A 419 93.54 -152.24 -19.81
C LYS A 419 93.24 -153.69 -19.39
N GLU A 420 91.98 -154.07 -19.29
CA GLU A 420 91.58 -155.46 -19.04
C GLU A 420 91.97 -156.41 -20.18
N LEU A 421 91.78 -155.99 -21.44
CA LEU A 421 92.19 -156.78 -22.61
C LEU A 421 93.70 -157.11 -22.61
N ARG A 422 94.55 -156.18 -22.16
CA ARG A 422 96.01 -156.41 -22.04
C ARG A 422 96.34 -157.44 -20.96
N LYS A 423 95.63 -157.40 -19.80
CA LYS A 423 95.81 -158.39 -18.73
C LYS A 423 95.44 -159.81 -19.18
N LEU A 424 94.40 -159.94 -20.01
CA LEU A 424 93.99 -161.24 -20.55
C LEU A 424 95.01 -161.80 -21.56
N LYS A 425 95.59 -160.95 -22.42
CA LYS A 425 96.67 -161.36 -23.36
C LYS A 425 97.94 -161.83 -22.65
N MET A 426 98.35 -161.16 -21.58
CA MET A 426 99.55 -161.50 -20.80
C MET A 426 99.42 -162.86 -20.06
N LYS A 427 98.20 -163.26 -19.69
CA LYS A 427 97.92 -164.60 -19.12
C LYS A 427 98.02 -165.73 -20.16
N GLN A 428 97.92 -165.40 -21.45
CA GLN A 428 97.95 -166.36 -22.55
C GLN A 428 99.39 -166.67 -23.00
N GLU A 429 100.30 -165.68 -22.95
CA GLU A 429 101.72 -165.84 -23.31
C GLU A 429 102.51 -166.75 -22.35
N ILE A 430 102.16 -166.79 -21.06
CA ILE A 430 102.83 -167.65 -20.07
C ILE A 430 102.51 -169.15 -20.28
N MET A 431 101.38 -169.47 -20.92
CA MET A 431 100.92 -170.86 -21.09
C MET A 431 101.60 -171.59 -22.27
N VAL A 432 102.26 -170.85 -23.17
CA VAL A 432 102.73 -171.38 -24.48
C VAL A 432 104.18 -171.90 -24.46
N HIS A 433 105.02 -171.55 -23.49
CA HIS A 433 106.46 -171.86 -23.51
C HIS A 433 106.90 -173.28 -23.07
N LEU A 434 105.98 -174.24 -22.86
CA LEU A 434 106.28 -175.55 -22.26
C LEU A 434 106.29 -176.79 -23.21
N LYS A 435 106.31 -176.66 -24.55
CA LYS A 435 106.43 -177.83 -25.48
C LYS A 435 107.41 -177.60 -26.68
N LYS A 436 108.44 -178.48 -26.76
CA LYS A 436 109.63 -178.67 -27.65
C LYS A 436 109.32 -179.08 -29.14
N PRO A 437 110.22 -179.67 -30.01
CA PRO A 437 111.63 -179.46 -30.50
C PRO A 437 111.84 -179.53 -32.07
N LYS A 438 113.10 -179.31 -32.53
CA LYS A 438 113.90 -179.87 -33.68
C LYS A 438 113.40 -179.98 -35.16
N THR A 439 114.34 -179.60 -36.07
CA THR A 439 114.70 -180.17 -37.41
C THR A 439 113.71 -179.99 -38.58
N SER A 440 114.09 -179.94 -39.86
CA SER A 440 115.33 -179.83 -40.64
C SER A 440 114.90 -179.70 -42.11
N TRP A 441 115.62 -178.88 -42.86
CA TRP A 441 115.66 -178.68 -44.31
C TRP A 441 115.52 -179.93 -45.19
N LYS A 442 114.95 -179.76 -46.41
CA LYS A 442 115.48 -180.27 -47.70
C LYS A 442 114.59 -179.93 -48.94
N ARG A 443 115.24 -179.33 -49.95
CA ARG A 443 115.25 -179.71 -51.39
C ARG A 443 114.20 -179.20 -52.38
N GLU A 444 114.60 -178.67 -53.54
CA GLU A 444 115.94 -178.37 -54.09
C GLU A 444 115.80 -177.77 -55.49
N LEU A 445 116.94 -177.34 -56.04
CA LEU A 445 117.19 -177.16 -57.46
C LEU A 445 116.59 -175.91 -58.10
N ARG A 446 117.52 -174.99 -58.28
CA ARG A 446 117.95 -174.46 -59.57
C ARG A 446 117.75 -172.95 -59.61
N ASN A 447 118.74 -172.11 -59.35
CA ASN A 447 120.22 -172.15 -59.37
C ASN A 447 120.64 -170.97 -60.25
N SER A 448 121.86 -170.55 -59.97
CA SER A 448 122.80 -169.91 -60.88
C SER A 448 122.75 -168.38 -60.83
N HIS A 449 123.83 -167.66 -60.54
CA HIS A 449 125.24 -168.03 -60.30
C HIS A 449 125.96 -166.81 -59.68
N GLY A 450 127.04 -167.10 -58.95
CA GLY A 450 128.16 -166.21 -58.61
C GLY A 450 127.93 -165.30 -57.40
N ASP A 451 128.76 -165.29 -56.37
CA ASP A 451 129.96 -166.04 -55.99
C ASP A 451 130.04 -166.00 -54.45
#